data_AF-A0A0L0VY35-F1
#
_entry.id   AF-A0A0L0VY35-F1
#
_cell.length_a   1.000
_cell.length_b   1.000
_cell.length_c   1.000
_cell.angle_alpha   90.00
_cell.angle_beta   90.00
_cell.angle_gamma   90.00
#
_symmetry.space_group_name_H-M   'P 1'
#
loop_
_entity.id
_entity.type
_entity.pdbx_description
1 polymer ?
#
loop_
_entity_poly.entity_id
_entity_poly.type
_entity_poly.pdbx_seq_one_letter_code
_entity_poly.pdbx_strand_id
1 'polypeptide(L)'
;MVLHPSFKDEYFKIAGWEEDWTAEALRLTQDMFNTYYKPSTTGTPSTNPPKSTKPKTGNIAQLGAALAARGQSTKDPIDHWLALGLLLDDGSPIDALKWWIQQKRAGNTHGGLLQMALDVLSCPATSVDVERAFLFGRHYVTQKRHRLNSISVTRGMSVAFYSKNNLIEPGLLRKWKDGLKEEKEKKRKRNSTIESMEVD
;
A
#
# COMPACT_ATOMS: atom_id res chain seq x y z
N MET A 1 15.60 -7.17 -0.68
CA MET A 1 15.60 -8.55 -1.20
C MET A 1 15.08 -9.56 -0.19
N VAL A 2 15.45 -9.45 1.09
CA VAL A 2 14.98 -10.33 2.18
C VAL A 2 13.44 -10.52 2.20
N LEU A 3 12.66 -9.46 1.99
CA LEU A 3 11.19 -9.49 1.98
C LEU A 3 10.57 -9.87 0.62
N HIS A 4 11.39 -10.16 -0.40
CA HIS A 4 10.91 -10.50 -1.74
C HIS A 4 10.66 -12.01 -1.84
N PRO A 5 9.44 -12.47 -2.19
CA PRO A 5 9.07 -13.89 -2.17
C PRO A 5 9.97 -14.81 -3.01
N SER A 6 10.50 -14.31 -4.13
CA SER A 6 11.34 -15.08 -5.06
C SER A 6 12.85 -15.04 -4.79
N PHE A 7 13.32 -14.19 -3.87
CA PHE A 7 14.76 -13.91 -3.72
C PHE A 7 15.26 -14.19 -2.30
N LYS A 8 14.58 -13.65 -1.29
CA LYS A 8 14.92 -13.79 0.14
C LYS A 8 16.43 -13.65 0.42
N ASP A 9 16.99 -14.55 1.22
CA ASP A 9 18.42 -14.63 1.54
C ASP A 9 19.22 -15.34 0.43
N GLU A 10 18.60 -16.24 -0.32
CA GLU A 10 19.21 -16.96 -1.45
C GLU A 10 19.80 -16.03 -2.52
N TYR A 11 19.16 -14.88 -2.75
CA TYR A 11 19.68 -13.89 -3.68
C TYR A 11 21.09 -13.40 -3.32
N PHE A 12 21.39 -13.18 -2.04
CA PHE A 12 22.71 -12.69 -1.63
C PHE A 12 23.80 -13.74 -1.91
N LYS A 13 23.45 -15.02 -1.72
CA LYS A 13 24.33 -16.16 -2.04
C LYS A 13 24.64 -16.21 -3.53
N ILE A 14 23.61 -16.09 -4.37
CA ILE A 14 23.76 -16.11 -5.85
C ILE A 14 24.49 -14.86 -6.35
N ALA A 15 24.24 -13.71 -5.74
CA ALA A 15 24.90 -12.45 -6.07
C ALA A 15 26.37 -12.38 -5.59
N GLY A 16 26.88 -13.40 -4.90
CA GLY A 16 28.25 -13.48 -4.43
C GLY A 16 28.57 -12.47 -3.34
N TRP A 17 27.59 -12.13 -2.50
CA TRP A 17 27.82 -11.25 -1.36
C TRP A 17 28.63 -11.97 -0.29
N GLU A 18 29.49 -11.22 0.39
CA GLU A 18 30.22 -11.72 1.55
C GLU A 18 29.25 -12.02 2.70
N GLU A 19 29.56 -13.06 3.48
CA GLU A 19 28.65 -13.59 4.50
C GLU A 19 28.33 -12.55 5.57
N ASP A 20 29.31 -11.72 5.95
CA ASP A 20 29.15 -10.64 6.93
C ASP A 20 28.09 -9.62 6.49
N TRP A 21 28.07 -9.27 5.19
CA TRP A 21 27.08 -8.35 4.64
C TRP A 21 25.68 -8.96 4.58
N THR A 22 25.61 -10.26 4.30
CA THR A 22 24.35 -11.00 4.30
C THR A 22 23.78 -11.09 5.71
N ALA A 23 24.63 -11.41 6.69
CA ALA A 23 24.28 -11.44 8.12
C ALA A 23 23.82 -10.05 8.60
N GLU A 24 24.52 -8.99 8.22
CA GLU A 24 24.16 -7.62 8.59
C GLU A 24 22.81 -7.20 7.97
N ALA A 25 22.55 -7.53 6.70
CA ALA A 25 21.27 -7.26 6.06
C ALA A 25 20.10 -7.98 6.75
N LEU A 26 20.30 -9.24 7.17
CA LEU A 26 19.32 -9.99 7.95
C LEU A 26 19.11 -9.37 9.33
N ARG A 27 20.20 -9.01 10.01
CA ARG A 27 20.16 -8.36 11.33
C ARG A 27 19.39 -7.04 11.29
N LEU A 28 19.67 -6.17 10.31
CA LEU A 28 18.95 -4.91 10.11
C LEU A 28 17.47 -5.12 9.82
N THR A 29 17.14 -6.15 9.02
CA THR A 29 15.75 -6.52 8.73
C THR A 29 15.02 -6.96 10.01
N GLN A 30 15.65 -7.79 10.83
CA GLN A 30 15.10 -8.21 12.12
C GLN A 30 14.96 -7.07 13.12
N ASP A 31 15.95 -6.20 13.21
CA ASP A 31 15.94 -5.04 14.10
C ASP A 31 14.80 -4.08 13.74
N MET A 32 14.64 -3.77 12.44
CA MET A 32 13.54 -2.95 11.94
C MET A 32 12.17 -3.58 12.24
N PHE A 33 12.03 -4.90 12.06
CA PHE A 33 10.79 -5.59 12.40
C PHE A 33 10.47 -5.54 13.89
N ASN A 34 11.45 -5.88 14.73
CA ASN A 34 11.27 -5.91 16.18
C ASN A 34 10.98 -4.51 16.76
N THR A 35 11.57 -3.47 16.18
CA THR A 35 11.40 -2.08 16.64
C THR A 35 10.06 -1.48 16.24
N TYR A 36 9.62 -1.68 14.99
CA TYR A 36 8.49 -0.92 14.43
C TYR A 36 7.25 -1.75 14.07
N TYR A 37 7.40 -3.05 13.81
CA TYR A 37 6.37 -3.85 13.14
C TYR A 37 5.89 -5.06 13.96
N LYS A 38 6.59 -5.38 15.05
CA LYS A 38 6.21 -6.46 15.95
C LYS A 38 4.82 -6.18 16.55
N PRO A 39 3.85 -7.09 16.37
CA PRO A 39 2.54 -6.93 16.99
C PRO A 39 2.72 -6.87 18.50
N SER A 40 2.32 -5.75 19.11
CA SER A 40 2.33 -5.63 20.56
C SER A 40 1.36 -6.65 21.14
N THR A 41 1.84 -7.54 22.00
CA THR A 41 1.04 -8.46 22.82
C THR A 41 0.25 -7.75 23.93
N THR A 42 -0.05 -6.46 23.78
CA THR A 42 -0.99 -5.74 24.64
C THR A 42 -2.42 -6.10 24.25
N GLY A 43 -2.77 -7.37 24.47
CA GLY A 43 -4.12 -7.74 24.83
C GLY A 43 -4.31 -7.40 26.30
N THR A 44 -4.89 -6.24 26.58
CA THR A 44 -5.64 -6.03 27.81
C THR A 44 -6.58 -7.23 27.97
N PRO A 45 -6.58 -7.99 29.07
CA PRO A 45 -7.64 -8.95 29.31
C PRO A 45 -8.91 -8.12 29.48
N SER A 46 -9.74 -8.09 28.44
CA SER A 46 -11.10 -7.59 28.56
C SER A 46 -11.82 -8.51 29.55
N THR A 47 -11.86 -8.08 30.81
CA THR A 47 -12.68 -8.65 31.87
C THR A 47 -14.15 -8.43 31.50
N ASN A 48 -14.65 -9.25 30.59
CA ASN A 48 -16.06 -9.57 30.54
C ASN A 48 -16.18 -11.01 31.02
N PRO A 49 -16.66 -11.27 32.25
CA PRO A 49 -16.87 -12.64 32.70
C PRO A 49 -17.93 -13.29 31.81
N PRO A 50 -17.62 -14.39 31.07
CA PRO A 50 -18.66 -15.15 30.41
C PRO A 50 -19.45 -15.86 31.50
N LYS A 51 -20.76 -15.61 31.52
CA LYS A 51 -21.69 -16.37 32.35
C LYS A 51 -21.42 -17.87 32.18
N SER A 52 -21.20 -18.52 33.32
CA SER A 52 -21.02 -19.96 33.47
C SER A 52 -22.04 -20.75 32.66
N THR A 53 -21.56 -21.56 31.71
CA THR A 53 -22.20 -22.83 31.35
C THR A 53 -21.12 -23.87 31.06
N LYS A 54 -20.85 -24.69 32.09
CA LYS A 54 -20.31 -26.06 32.16
C LYS A 54 -19.18 -26.49 31.17
N PRO A 55 -18.11 -27.14 31.65
CA PRO A 55 -17.02 -27.60 30.80
C PRO A 55 -17.51 -28.77 29.92
N LYS A 56 -17.58 -28.58 28.61
CA LYS A 56 -17.69 -29.69 27.67
C LYS A 56 -16.28 -30.21 27.39
N THR A 57 -15.81 -31.09 28.27
CA THR A 57 -14.62 -31.92 28.04
C THR A 57 -14.91 -32.84 26.86
N GLY A 58 -14.39 -32.47 25.70
CA GLY A 58 -14.46 -33.27 24.48
C GLY A 58 -13.22 -33.01 23.66
N ASN A 59 -12.69 -34.06 23.04
CA ASN A 59 -11.44 -34.04 22.27
C ASN A 59 -11.37 -32.89 21.25
N ILE A 60 -12.52 -32.40 20.76
CA ILE A 60 -12.62 -31.29 19.81
C ILE A 60 -12.33 -29.92 20.47
N ALA A 61 -12.73 -29.68 21.72
CA ALA A 61 -12.40 -28.44 22.43
C ALA A 61 -10.91 -28.41 22.78
N GLN A 62 -10.35 -29.57 23.13
CA GLN A 62 -8.91 -29.73 23.37
C GLN A 62 -8.11 -29.61 22.07
N LEU A 63 -8.63 -30.10 20.95
CA LEU A 63 -8.07 -29.88 19.61
C LEU A 63 -8.17 -28.41 19.20
N GLY A 64 -9.27 -27.72 19.50
CA GLY A 64 -9.45 -26.29 19.24
C GLY A 64 -8.49 -25.42 20.06
N ALA A 65 -8.28 -25.75 21.32
CA ALA A 65 -7.26 -25.12 22.17
C ALA A 65 -5.84 -25.45 21.71
N ALA A 66 -5.57 -26.70 21.28
CA ALA A 66 -4.28 -27.10 20.73
C ALA A 66 -4.00 -26.45 19.36
N LEU A 67 -5.02 -26.27 18.50
CA LEU A 67 -4.93 -25.53 17.24
C LEU A 67 -4.69 -24.03 17.49
N ALA A 68 -5.37 -23.43 18.46
CA ALA A 68 -5.11 -22.05 18.87
C ALA A 68 -3.69 -21.88 19.45
N ALA A 69 -3.21 -22.84 20.25
CA ALA A 69 -1.84 -22.85 20.78
C ALA A 69 -0.78 -23.12 19.69
N ARG A 70 -1.13 -23.84 18.61
CA ARG A 70 -0.25 -24.08 17.44
C ARG A 70 0.00 -22.82 16.61
N GLY A 71 -0.81 -21.77 16.79
CA GLY A 71 -0.59 -20.44 16.20
C GLY A 71 0.51 -19.62 16.91
N GLN A 72 0.98 -20.06 18.08
CA GLN A 72 2.13 -19.50 18.78
C GLN A 72 3.35 -20.39 18.55
N SER A 73 3.71 -20.59 17.28
CA SER A 73 5.02 -21.15 16.95
C SER A 73 6.07 -20.13 17.40
N THR A 74 6.89 -20.51 18.37
CA THR A 74 7.97 -19.73 19.00
C THR A 74 9.14 -19.38 18.05
N LYS A 75 8.91 -19.41 16.74
CA LYS A 75 9.89 -19.02 15.72
C LYS A 75 9.61 -17.58 15.31
N ASP A 76 10.67 -16.78 15.21
CA ASP A 76 10.56 -15.40 14.71
C ASP A 76 9.78 -15.42 13.38
N PRO A 77 8.75 -14.56 13.19
CA PRO A 77 8.03 -14.47 11.93
C PRO A 77 8.95 -14.26 10.72
N ILE A 78 10.13 -13.63 10.92
CA ILE A 78 11.15 -13.51 9.88
C ILE A 78 11.81 -14.86 9.59
N ASP A 79 12.16 -15.65 10.60
CA ASP A 79 12.75 -16.98 10.41
C ASP A 79 11.76 -17.92 9.72
N HIS A 80 10.48 -17.85 10.10
CA HIS A 80 9.42 -18.57 9.41
C HIS A 80 9.32 -18.13 7.94
N TRP A 81 9.38 -16.82 7.68
CA TRP A 81 9.36 -16.27 6.33
C TRP A 81 10.54 -16.73 5.48
N LEU A 82 11.75 -16.74 6.03
CA LEU A 82 12.96 -17.20 5.34
C LEU A 82 12.93 -18.71 5.09
N ALA A 83 12.39 -19.48 6.04
CA ALA A 83 12.23 -20.92 5.90
C ALA A 83 11.14 -21.33 4.88
N LEU A 84 10.22 -20.43 4.52
CA LEU A 84 9.32 -20.69 3.40
C LEU A 84 10.14 -20.81 2.11
N GLY A 85 9.77 -21.75 1.23
CA GLY A 85 10.40 -21.86 -0.08
C GLY A 85 10.34 -20.56 -0.89
N LEU A 86 11.20 -20.44 -1.91
CA LEU A 86 11.11 -19.36 -2.88
C LEU A 86 9.83 -19.53 -3.70
N LEU A 87 9.07 -18.44 -3.89
CA LEU A 87 7.88 -18.47 -4.74
C LEU A 87 8.27 -17.97 -6.13
N LEU A 88 8.10 -18.83 -7.13
CA LEU A 88 8.28 -18.52 -8.55
C LEU A 88 6.96 -18.78 -9.29
N ASP A 89 6.71 -17.99 -10.33
CA ASP A 89 5.59 -18.19 -11.26
C ASP A 89 6.18 -18.71 -12.58
N ASP A 90 6.00 -20.00 -12.84
CA ASP A 90 6.53 -20.71 -14.01
C ASP A 90 8.04 -20.47 -14.28
N GLY A 91 8.84 -20.47 -13.20
CA GLY A 91 10.28 -20.22 -13.26
C GLY A 91 10.70 -18.75 -13.31
N SER A 92 9.75 -17.82 -13.35
CA SER A 92 10.01 -16.38 -13.31
C SER A 92 9.81 -15.79 -11.90
N PRO A 93 10.56 -14.74 -11.52
CA PRO A 93 10.33 -14.02 -10.27
C PRO A 93 8.93 -13.40 -10.23
N ILE A 94 8.26 -13.52 -9.08
CA ILE A 94 6.95 -12.94 -8.84
C ILE A 94 7.11 -11.46 -8.50
N ASP A 95 6.17 -10.63 -8.98
CA ASP A 95 6.00 -9.26 -8.52
C ASP A 95 5.65 -9.25 -7.02
N ALA A 96 6.66 -8.94 -6.19
CA ALA A 96 6.52 -9.00 -4.73
C ALA A 96 5.40 -8.11 -4.20
N LEU A 97 5.22 -6.90 -4.75
CA LEU A 97 4.18 -5.99 -4.28
C LEU A 97 2.79 -6.56 -4.59
N LYS A 98 2.57 -7.09 -5.79
CA LYS A 98 1.29 -7.75 -6.12
C LYS A 98 1.03 -8.94 -5.20
N TRP A 99 2.04 -9.75 -4.93
CA TRP A 99 1.92 -10.89 -4.04
C TRP A 99 1.56 -10.49 -2.61
N TRP A 100 2.27 -9.52 -2.02
CA TRP A 100 1.97 -9.02 -0.67
C TRP A 100 0.58 -8.37 -0.58
N ILE A 101 0.14 -7.65 -1.62
CA ILE A 101 -1.23 -7.12 -1.70
C ILE A 101 -2.25 -8.27 -1.73
N GLN A 102 -1.98 -9.36 -2.45
CA GLN A 102 -2.83 -10.53 -2.46
C GLN A 102 -2.90 -11.21 -1.08
N GLN A 103 -1.78 -11.32 -0.37
CA GLN A 103 -1.75 -11.83 1.01
C GLN A 103 -2.59 -10.96 1.96
N LYS A 104 -2.48 -9.63 1.84
CA LYS A 104 -3.32 -8.69 2.59
C LYS A 104 -4.81 -8.92 2.34
N ARG A 105 -5.20 -9.11 1.07
CA ARG A 105 -6.60 -9.39 0.68
C ARG A 105 -7.09 -10.75 1.19
N ALA A 106 -6.19 -11.73 1.29
CA ALA A 106 -6.49 -13.05 1.83
C ALA A 106 -6.57 -13.08 3.38
N GLY A 107 -6.26 -11.97 4.08
CA GLY A 107 -6.25 -11.90 5.54
C GLY A 107 -4.98 -12.45 6.19
N ASN A 108 -3.94 -12.77 5.41
CA ASN A 108 -2.68 -13.28 5.91
C ASN A 108 -1.76 -12.12 6.32
N THR A 109 -1.62 -11.90 7.63
CA THR A 109 -0.78 -10.82 8.17
C THR A 109 0.70 -11.20 8.33
N HIS A 110 1.03 -12.49 8.20
CA HIS A 110 2.38 -13.03 8.40
C HIS A 110 3.04 -12.53 9.71
N GLY A 111 2.25 -12.47 10.80
CA GLY A 111 2.76 -12.03 12.10
C GLY A 111 3.22 -10.57 12.16
N GLY A 112 2.73 -9.70 11.26
CA GLY A 112 3.13 -8.28 11.17
C GLY A 112 4.08 -7.99 10.00
N LEU A 113 4.70 -9.03 9.42
CA LEU A 113 5.67 -8.90 8.33
C LEU A 113 5.05 -8.30 7.06
N LEU A 114 3.75 -8.53 6.83
CA LEU A 114 3.01 -7.97 5.70
C LEU A 114 3.14 -6.44 5.63
N GLN A 115 2.99 -5.75 6.77
CA GLN A 115 3.00 -4.29 6.80
C GLN A 115 4.39 -3.75 6.47
N MET A 116 5.42 -4.35 7.07
CA MET A 116 6.82 -4.03 6.80
C MET A 116 7.19 -4.25 5.32
N ALA A 117 6.77 -5.38 4.74
CA ALA A 117 7.06 -5.67 3.34
C ALA A 117 6.43 -4.66 2.39
N LEU A 118 5.18 -4.24 2.64
CA LEU A 118 4.53 -3.21 1.83
C LEU A 118 5.23 -1.85 1.96
N ASP A 119 5.62 -1.45 3.16
CA ASP A 119 6.28 -0.16 3.39
C ASP A 119 7.67 -0.12 2.73
N VAL A 120 8.48 -1.16 2.93
CA VAL A 120 9.84 -1.24 2.37
C VAL A 120 9.83 -1.37 0.86
N LEU A 121 8.98 -2.24 0.30
CA LEU A 121 8.96 -2.51 -1.14
C LEU A 121 8.26 -1.42 -1.96
N SER A 122 7.42 -0.59 -1.33
CA SER A 122 6.80 0.56 -2.01
C SER A 122 7.72 1.78 -2.11
N CYS A 123 8.81 1.79 -1.34
CA CYS A 123 9.80 2.86 -1.40
C CYS A 123 10.61 2.76 -2.71
N PRO A 124 10.67 3.82 -3.53
CA PRO A 124 11.49 3.81 -4.73
C PRO A 124 12.98 3.72 -4.36
N ALA A 125 13.72 2.89 -5.08
CA ALA A 125 15.15 2.69 -4.81
C ALA A 125 16.03 3.91 -5.14
N THR A 126 15.52 4.86 -5.95
CA THR A 126 16.28 6.04 -6.40
C THR A 126 15.38 7.28 -6.49
N SER A 127 15.98 8.47 -6.50
CA SER A 127 15.28 9.75 -6.75
C SER A 127 14.78 9.90 -8.19
N VAL A 128 15.16 9.02 -9.11
CA VAL A 128 14.89 9.14 -10.55
C VAL A 128 13.39 9.23 -10.83
N ASP A 129 12.56 8.49 -10.10
CA ASP A 129 11.10 8.53 -10.29
C ASP A 129 10.52 9.90 -9.93
N VAL A 130 11.05 10.52 -8.87
CA VAL A 130 10.68 11.88 -8.43
C VAL A 130 11.18 12.91 -9.45
N GLU A 131 12.40 12.76 -9.95
CA GLU A 131 12.96 13.64 -10.98
C GLU A 131 12.17 13.57 -12.29
N ARG A 132 11.78 12.37 -12.73
CA ARG A 132 10.90 12.19 -13.89
C ARG A 132 9.56 12.86 -13.70
N ALA A 133 8.98 12.80 -12.49
CA ALA A 133 7.76 13.52 -12.17
C ALA A 133 7.96 15.05 -12.28
N PHE A 134 9.05 15.59 -11.75
CA PHE A 134 9.37 17.02 -11.88
C PHE A 134 9.65 17.45 -13.33
N LEU A 135 10.36 16.64 -14.11
CA LEU A 135 10.64 16.89 -15.52
C LEU A 135 9.34 16.97 -16.32
N PHE A 136 8.39 16.06 -16.06
CA PHE A 136 7.07 16.11 -16.66
C PHE A 136 6.33 17.41 -16.35
N GLY A 137 6.50 17.93 -15.14
CA GLY A 137 5.91 19.20 -14.67
C GLY A 137 6.64 20.47 -15.06
N ARG A 138 7.80 20.39 -15.72
CA ARG A 138 8.66 21.56 -16.01
C ARG A 138 7.93 22.70 -16.73
N HIS A 139 6.99 22.36 -17.61
CA HIS A 139 6.19 23.36 -18.33
C HIS A 139 5.24 24.15 -17.42
N TYR A 140 4.76 23.56 -16.32
CA TYR A 140 3.89 24.24 -15.34
C TYR A 140 4.66 25.29 -14.52
N VAL A 141 5.94 25.04 -14.23
CA VAL A 141 6.74 25.87 -13.32
C VAL A 141 7.62 26.89 -14.06
N THR A 142 8.40 26.44 -15.04
CA THR A 142 9.54 27.24 -15.54
C THR A 142 9.37 27.68 -17.00
N GLN A 143 8.97 26.77 -17.88
CA GLN A 143 9.13 27.01 -19.33
C GLN A 143 8.06 27.91 -19.96
N LYS A 144 6.82 27.87 -19.48
CA LYS A 144 5.73 28.67 -20.07
C LYS A 144 5.31 29.90 -19.25
N ARG A 145 5.99 30.18 -18.13
CA ARG A 145 5.80 31.38 -17.27
C ARG A 145 4.34 31.72 -16.97
N HIS A 146 3.50 30.71 -16.77
CA HIS A 146 2.04 30.88 -16.59
C HIS A 146 1.64 31.56 -15.27
N ARG A 147 2.60 32.00 -14.42
CA ARG A 147 2.38 32.55 -13.07
C ARG A 147 1.34 31.76 -12.28
N LEU A 148 1.34 30.43 -12.42
CA LEU A 148 0.44 29.56 -11.67
C LEU A 148 0.86 29.58 -10.21
N ASN A 149 -0.11 29.66 -9.30
CA ASN A 149 0.17 29.45 -7.89
C ASN A 149 0.54 27.98 -7.62
N SER A 150 1.15 27.72 -6.47
CA SER A 150 1.59 26.38 -6.07
C SER A 150 0.45 25.35 -6.09
N ILE A 151 -0.74 25.73 -5.63
CA ILE A 151 -1.92 24.86 -5.57
C ILE A 151 -2.35 24.43 -6.99
N SER A 152 -2.37 25.34 -7.95
CA SER A 152 -2.70 25.08 -9.35
C SER A 152 -1.68 24.16 -10.01
N VAL A 153 -0.38 24.35 -9.72
CA VAL A 153 0.69 23.45 -10.19
C VAL A 153 0.48 22.05 -9.63
N THR A 154 0.30 21.91 -8.31
CA THR A 154 0.08 20.60 -7.67
C THR A 154 -1.14 19.88 -8.24
N ARG A 155 -2.28 20.57 -8.33
CA ARG A 155 -3.52 19.98 -8.87
C ARG A 155 -3.37 19.57 -10.33
N GLY A 156 -2.74 20.42 -11.16
CA GLY A 156 -2.47 20.12 -12.56
C GLY A 156 -1.58 18.89 -12.73
N MET A 157 -0.52 18.81 -11.92
CA MET A 157 0.40 17.67 -11.89
C MET A 157 -0.31 16.37 -11.47
N SER A 158 -1.14 16.39 -10.43
CA SER A 158 -1.90 15.23 -10.00
C SER A 158 -2.83 14.71 -11.10
N VAL A 159 -3.63 15.59 -11.72
CA VAL A 159 -4.55 15.20 -12.82
C VAL A 159 -3.77 14.60 -13.99
N ALA A 160 -2.65 15.21 -14.36
CA ALA A 160 -1.83 14.75 -15.46
C ALA A 160 -1.16 13.39 -15.15
N PHE A 161 -0.73 13.17 -13.90
CA PHE A 161 -0.22 11.87 -13.43
C PHE A 161 -1.30 10.78 -13.50
N TYR A 162 -2.50 11.02 -12.96
CA TYR A 162 -3.59 10.05 -13.03
C TYR A 162 -4.01 9.75 -14.47
N SER A 163 -4.06 10.76 -15.33
CA SER A 163 -4.35 10.59 -16.75
C SER A 163 -3.31 9.73 -17.46
N LYS A 164 -2.01 9.94 -17.18
CA LYS A 164 -0.91 9.17 -17.80
C LYS A 164 -0.93 7.69 -17.40
N ASN A 165 -1.39 7.40 -16.19
CA ASN A 165 -1.49 6.03 -15.66
C ASN A 165 -2.83 5.36 -15.97
N ASN A 166 -3.66 5.93 -16.87
CA ASN A 166 -4.99 5.42 -17.22
C ASN A 166 -5.93 5.27 -16.01
N LEU A 167 -5.73 6.09 -14.96
CA LEU A 167 -6.58 6.12 -13.77
C LEU A 167 -7.76 7.09 -13.92
N ILE A 168 -7.82 7.81 -15.04
CA ILE A 168 -8.95 8.67 -15.42
C ILE A 168 -9.57 8.07 -16.67
N GLU A 169 -10.86 7.72 -16.57
CA GLU A 169 -11.65 7.23 -17.69
C GLU A 169 -11.64 8.23 -18.86
N PRO A 170 -11.39 7.78 -20.11
CA PRO A 170 -11.43 8.64 -21.28
C PRO A 170 -12.76 9.41 -21.38
N GLY A 171 -12.65 10.72 -21.61
CA GLY A 171 -13.81 11.59 -21.75
C GLY A 171 -14.47 12.03 -20.44
N LEU A 172 -14.04 11.54 -19.26
CA LEU A 172 -14.57 12.00 -17.96
C LEU A 172 -14.39 13.52 -17.79
N LEU A 173 -13.19 14.03 -18.07
CA LEU A 173 -12.88 15.45 -17.99
C LEU A 173 -13.67 16.28 -19.02
N ARG A 174 -13.98 15.70 -20.19
CA ARG A 174 -14.79 16.36 -21.22
C ARG A 174 -16.24 16.50 -20.76
N LYS A 175 -16.85 15.40 -20.28
CA LYS A 175 -18.21 15.39 -19.70
C LYS A 175 -18.33 16.39 -18.56
N TRP A 176 -17.35 16.43 -17.67
CA TRP A 176 -17.31 17.41 -16.57
C TRP A 176 -17.27 18.86 -17.09
N LYS A 177 -16.43 19.13 -18.09
CA LYS A 177 -16.32 20.46 -18.71
C LYS A 177 -17.60 20.89 -19.41
N ASP A 178 -18.28 19.97 -20.08
CA ASP A 178 -19.54 20.24 -20.77
C ASP A 178 -20.67 20.53 -19.76
N GLY A 179 -20.76 19.75 -18.67
CA GLY A 179 -21.72 20.01 -17.58
C GLY A 179 -21.53 21.39 -16.92
N LEU A 180 -20.29 21.85 -16.75
CA LEU A 180 -20.03 23.20 -16.25
C LEU A 180 -20.51 24.30 -17.20
N LYS A 181 -20.41 24.09 -18.52
CA LYS A 181 -20.93 25.05 -19.51
C LYS A 181 -22.45 25.11 -19.45
N GLU A 182 -23.10 23.95 -19.41
CA GLU A 182 -24.56 23.87 -19.29
C GLU A 182 -25.07 24.54 -18.01
N GLU A 183 -24.39 24.35 -16.88
CA GLU A 183 -24.77 24.99 -15.62
C GLU A 183 -24.61 26.52 -15.69
N LYS A 184 -23.53 27.01 -16.30
CA LYS A 184 -23.32 28.45 -16.54
C LYS A 184 -24.39 29.03 -17.44
N GLU A 185 -24.75 28.34 -18.52
CA GLU A 185 -25.84 28.77 -19.40
C GLU A 185 -27.20 28.80 -18.69
N LYS A 186 -27.51 27.78 -17.87
CA LYS A 186 -28.72 27.75 -17.04
C LYS A 186 -28.76 28.88 -16.01
N LYS A 187 -27.61 29.24 -15.42
CA LYS A 187 -27.51 30.41 -14.52
C LYS A 187 -27.74 31.72 -15.27
N ARG A 188 -27.12 31.88 -16.44
CA ARG A 188 -27.27 33.08 -17.28
C ARG A 188 -28.72 33.30 -17.73
N LYS A 189 -29.39 32.22 -18.16
CA LYS A 189 -30.82 32.24 -18.54
C LYS A 189 -31.73 32.60 -17.36
N ARG A 190 -31.47 32.08 -16.16
CA ARG A 190 -32.25 32.44 -14.96
C ARG A 190 -32.10 33.91 -14.58
N ASN A 191 -30.87 34.43 -14.60
CA ASN A 191 -30.63 35.84 -14.24
C ASN A 191 -31.29 36.79 -15.25
N SER A 192 -31.24 36.50 -16.55
CA SER A 192 -31.96 37.32 -17.54
C SER A 192 -33.48 37.29 -17.35
N THR A 193 -34.05 36.15 -16.95
CA THR A 193 -35.50 36.07 -16.69
C THR A 193 -35.93 36.87 -15.47
N ILE A 194 -35.11 36.89 -14.41
CA ILE A 194 -35.38 37.70 -13.19
C ILE A 194 -35.29 39.20 -13.50
N GLU A 195 -34.26 39.63 -14.24
CA GLU A 195 -34.07 41.03 -14.63
C GLU A 195 -35.18 41.54 -15.57
N SER A 196 -35.83 40.63 -16.32
CA SER A 196 -37.01 40.97 -17.15
C SER A 196 -38.29 41.15 -16.32
N MET A 197 -38.34 40.63 -15.09
CA MET A 197 -39.53 40.69 -14.22
C MET A 197 -39.47 41.86 -13.22
N GLU A 198 -38.32 42.50 -13.02
CA GLU A 198 -38.14 43.67 -12.15
C GLU A 198 -38.30 45.01 -12.89
N VAL A 199 -38.48 44.99 -14.21
CA VAL A 199 -38.56 46.20 -15.07
C VAL A 199 -40.01 46.49 -15.52
N ASP A 200 -40.97 45.62 -15.18
CA ASP A 200 -42.43 45.83 -15.35
C ASP A 200 -43.10 46.15 -14.00
#